data_AF-T2GED8-F1
#
_entry.id   AF-T2GED8-F1
#
_cell.length_a   1.000
_cell.length_b   1.000
_cell.length_c   1.000
_cell.angle_alpha   90.00
_cell.angle_beta   90.00
_cell.angle_gamma   90.00
#
_symmetry.space_group_name_H-M   'P 1'
#
loop_
_entity.id
_entity.type
_entity.pdbx_description
1 polymer ?
#
loop_
_entity_poly.entity_id
_entity_poly.type
_entity_poly.pdbx_seq_one_letter_code
_entity_poly.pdbx_strand_id
1 'polypeptide(L)'
;MARRATIIHHAKQQLPASSPTLTLGGAQEFFDKRDLEIRPKEHYVPAFFRAYELLGYTRVFVTPEEADWLRRNVAPGQPRELPHLFRELSPRSCLTELHAVAGKKVAVVHFPLIDHQSTPSEQMQDAVRREIAAQKAQCDLVIGMSHWGRQQEFTLLSNGVPGLDILLGAGAGTPGPDLIANNGKTLWARSNVKGYTVTIIQLLAWPGAQDRWRLEENIRAAAPVLEEHVADDPTIKALFHPQSTPAS
;
A
#
# COMPACT_ATOMS: atom_id res chain seq x y z
N MET A 1 -9.03 -7.20 -8.66
CA MET A 1 -9.06 -5.79 -9.08
C MET A 1 -10.47 -5.23 -9.19
N ALA A 2 -11.41 -5.85 -9.92
CA ALA A 2 -12.76 -5.29 -10.08
C ALA A 2 -13.53 -5.10 -8.76
N ARG A 3 -13.59 -6.11 -7.87
CA ARG A 3 -14.16 -5.94 -6.51
C ARG A 3 -13.44 -4.89 -5.67
N ARG A 4 -12.11 -4.80 -5.79
CA ARG A 4 -11.30 -3.77 -5.11
C ARG A 4 -11.76 -2.37 -5.52
N ALA A 5 -12.06 -2.18 -6.81
CA ALA A 5 -12.57 -0.93 -7.32
C ALA A 5 -13.89 -0.54 -6.67
N THR A 6 -14.84 -1.48 -6.59
CA THR A 6 -16.13 -1.27 -5.92
C THR A 6 -15.94 -0.81 -4.47
N ILE A 7 -15.05 -1.47 -3.71
CA ILE A 7 -14.78 -1.09 -2.32
C ILE A 7 -14.13 0.29 -2.22
N ILE A 8 -13.13 0.60 -3.06
CA ILE A 8 -12.47 1.91 -3.07
C ILE A 8 -13.47 3.02 -3.44
N HIS A 9 -14.30 2.81 -4.46
CA HIS A 9 -15.32 3.76 -4.87
C HIS A 9 -16.35 3.99 -3.77
N HIS A 10 -16.86 2.92 -3.15
CA HIS A 10 -17.79 3.02 -2.03
C HIS A 10 -17.18 3.75 -0.84
N ALA A 11 -15.94 3.43 -0.47
CA ALA A 11 -15.23 4.12 0.61
C ALA A 11 -15.06 5.62 0.32
N LYS A 12 -14.74 6.00 -0.92
CA LYS A 12 -14.64 7.40 -1.35
C LYS A 12 -16.00 8.11 -1.33
N GLN A 13 -17.09 7.42 -1.70
CA GLN A 13 -18.45 7.98 -1.70
C GLN A 13 -19.01 8.23 -0.30
N GLN A 14 -18.53 7.51 0.71
CA GLN A 14 -18.92 7.74 2.11
C GLN A 14 -18.26 8.98 2.72
N LEU A 15 -17.22 9.53 2.07
CA LEU A 15 -16.56 10.75 2.50
C LEU A 15 -17.21 11.97 1.84
N PRO A 16 -17.19 13.15 2.49
CA PRO A 16 -17.50 14.41 1.81
C PRO A 16 -16.69 14.52 0.51
N ALA A 17 -17.31 15.01 -0.58
CA ALA A 17 -16.70 15.04 -1.91
C ALA A 17 -15.35 15.79 -1.98
N SER A 18 -15.11 16.72 -1.04
CA SER A 18 -13.86 17.48 -0.91
C SER A 18 -12.80 16.81 -0.03
N SER A 19 -13.07 15.63 0.53
CA SER A 19 -12.15 14.92 1.40
C SER A 19 -10.95 14.42 0.61
N PRO A 20 -9.73 14.91 0.88
CA PRO A 20 -8.56 14.46 0.14
C PRO A 20 -8.21 13.02 0.57
N THR A 21 -7.91 12.18 -0.40
CA THR A 21 -7.57 10.77 -0.17
C THR A 21 -6.19 10.45 -0.69
N LEU A 22 -5.43 9.68 0.09
CA LEU A 22 -4.21 9.03 -0.35
C LEU A 22 -4.52 7.56 -0.63
N THR A 23 -4.29 7.08 -1.85
CA THR A 23 -4.51 5.67 -2.22
C THR A 23 -3.16 5.07 -2.61
N LEU A 24 -2.67 4.12 -1.82
CA LEU A 24 -1.32 3.57 -1.94
C LEU A 24 -1.37 2.08 -2.30
N GLY A 25 -0.50 1.65 -3.21
CA GLY A 25 -0.25 0.24 -3.53
C GLY A 25 1.11 -0.18 -2.97
N GLY A 26 1.16 -1.28 -2.21
CA GLY A 26 2.41 -1.87 -1.74
C GLY A 26 3.07 -2.77 -2.78
N ALA A 27 4.32 -3.14 -2.53
CA ALA A 27 5.06 -4.10 -3.33
C ALA A 27 4.51 -5.54 -3.20
N GLN A 28 4.97 -6.42 -4.09
CA GLN A 28 4.60 -7.84 -4.19
C GLN A 28 3.13 -8.08 -4.61
N GLU A 29 2.60 -7.18 -5.42
CA GLU A 29 1.22 -7.17 -5.92
C GLU A 29 1.09 -7.83 -7.30
N PHE A 30 2.14 -7.76 -8.12
CA PHE A 30 2.11 -8.19 -9.52
C PHE A 30 2.77 -9.54 -9.74
N PHE A 31 3.84 -9.79 -8.97
CA PHE A 31 4.66 -10.97 -9.12
C PHE A 31 5.11 -11.50 -7.75
N ASP A 32 4.75 -12.75 -7.47
CA ASP A 32 5.29 -13.52 -6.35
C ASP A 32 6.08 -14.70 -6.91
N LYS A 33 7.36 -14.82 -6.52
CA LYS A 33 8.24 -15.95 -6.91
C LYS A 33 7.70 -17.30 -6.41
N ARG A 34 6.71 -17.33 -5.53
CA ARG A 34 6.02 -18.56 -5.09
C ARG A 34 4.87 -18.96 -6.01
N ASP A 35 4.34 -18.03 -6.80
CA ASP A 35 3.27 -18.30 -7.77
C ASP A 35 3.86 -18.74 -9.14
N LEU A 36 5.11 -19.24 -9.17
CA LEU A 36 5.82 -19.68 -10.40
C LEU A 36 5.09 -20.79 -11.18
N GLU A 37 4.17 -21.49 -10.54
CA GLU A 37 3.34 -22.53 -11.17
C GLU A 37 2.13 -21.99 -11.94
N ILE A 38 1.82 -20.68 -11.82
CA ILE A 38 0.70 -20.03 -12.52
C ILE A 38 1.20 -18.83 -13.33
N ARG A 39 1.60 -19.05 -14.59
CA ARG A 39 1.55 -18.00 -15.63
C ARG A 39 0.23 -18.18 -16.40
N PRO A 40 -0.58 -17.13 -16.68
CA PRO A 40 -0.12 -15.84 -17.22
C PRO A 40 -0.88 -14.62 -16.66
N LYS A 41 -0.19 -13.71 -15.98
CA LYS A 41 -0.65 -12.33 -15.81
C LYS A 41 0.05 -11.35 -16.76
N GLU A 42 0.98 -11.86 -17.58
CA GLU A 42 1.86 -11.04 -18.42
C GLU A 42 1.06 -10.22 -19.43
N HIS A 43 0.07 -10.82 -20.10
CA HIS A 43 -0.81 -10.12 -21.02
C HIS A 43 -1.73 -9.09 -20.34
N TYR A 44 -1.86 -9.13 -19.01
CA TYR A 44 -2.63 -8.15 -18.24
C TYR A 44 -1.81 -6.93 -17.79
N VAL A 45 -0.50 -6.83 -18.10
CA VAL A 45 0.29 -5.66 -17.70
C VAL A 45 -0.34 -4.32 -18.15
N PRO A 46 -0.79 -4.15 -19.41
CA PRO A 46 -1.49 -2.94 -19.81
C PRO A 46 -2.78 -2.70 -19.01
N ALA A 47 -3.52 -3.77 -18.71
CA ALA A 47 -4.74 -3.71 -17.91
C ALA A 47 -4.45 -3.31 -16.45
N PHE A 48 -3.35 -3.76 -15.86
CA PHE A 48 -2.92 -3.32 -14.54
C PHE A 48 -2.63 -1.83 -14.52
N PHE A 49 -1.76 -1.34 -15.42
CA PHE A 49 -1.45 0.09 -15.48
C PHE A 49 -2.71 0.95 -15.59
N ARG A 50 -3.62 0.57 -16.49
CA ARG A 50 -4.88 1.28 -16.66
C ARG A 50 -5.80 1.19 -15.44
N ALA A 51 -5.88 0.01 -14.80
CA ALA A 51 -6.73 -0.17 -13.62
C ALA A 51 -6.26 0.70 -12.45
N TYR A 52 -4.96 0.74 -12.16
CA TYR A 52 -4.42 1.56 -11.07
C TYR A 52 -4.63 3.06 -11.30
N GLU A 53 -4.50 3.51 -12.55
CA GLU A 53 -4.82 4.88 -12.94
C GLU A 53 -6.31 5.21 -12.74
N LEU A 54 -7.22 4.37 -13.24
CA LEU A 54 -8.67 4.58 -13.11
C LEU A 54 -9.15 4.56 -11.65
N LEU A 55 -8.51 3.77 -10.80
CA LEU A 55 -8.79 3.70 -9.36
C LEU A 55 -8.35 4.96 -8.60
N GLY A 56 -7.58 5.84 -9.25
CA GLY A 56 -7.05 7.06 -8.67
C GLY A 56 -6.05 6.75 -7.56
N TYR A 57 -5.16 5.78 -7.78
CA TYR A 57 -4.02 5.58 -6.90
C TYR A 57 -3.13 6.82 -6.91
N THR A 58 -2.62 7.20 -5.75
CA THR A 58 -1.61 8.25 -5.63
C THR A 58 -0.23 7.70 -5.99
N ARG A 59 0.08 6.51 -5.49
CA ARG A 59 1.33 5.78 -5.76
C ARG A 59 1.15 4.28 -5.69
N VAL A 60 1.94 3.58 -6.49
CA VAL A 60 2.09 2.12 -6.46
C VAL A 60 3.58 1.82 -6.34
N PHE A 61 3.98 1.18 -5.25
CA PHE A 61 5.36 0.79 -5.03
C PHE A 61 5.59 -0.62 -5.54
N VAL A 62 6.72 -0.85 -6.20
CA VAL A 62 7.09 -2.16 -6.78
C VAL A 62 8.52 -2.53 -6.40
N THR A 63 8.79 -3.82 -6.19
CA THR A 63 10.19 -4.27 -6.03
C THR A 63 10.95 -4.14 -7.36
N PRO A 64 12.29 -4.12 -7.36
CA PRO A 64 13.07 -4.17 -8.60
C PRO A 64 12.67 -5.33 -9.53
N GLU A 65 12.38 -6.51 -8.97
CA GLU A 65 11.95 -7.64 -9.80
C GLU A 65 10.55 -7.47 -10.38
N GLU A 66 9.62 -6.88 -9.63
CA GLU A 66 8.29 -6.54 -10.17
C GLU A 66 8.40 -5.47 -11.24
N ALA A 67 9.23 -4.45 -11.03
CA ALA A 67 9.52 -3.43 -12.02
C ALA A 67 10.04 -4.09 -13.30
N ASP A 68 11.07 -4.93 -13.21
CA ASP A 68 11.63 -5.64 -14.37
C ASP A 68 10.64 -6.60 -15.03
N TRP A 69 9.76 -7.24 -14.25
CA TRP A 69 8.68 -8.05 -14.80
C TRP A 69 7.66 -7.20 -15.57
N LEU A 70 7.23 -6.07 -15.01
CA LEU A 70 6.29 -5.14 -15.67
C LEU A 70 6.89 -4.60 -16.98
N ARG A 71 8.14 -4.12 -16.96
CA ARG A 71 8.83 -3.56 -18.14
C ARG A 71 9.01 -4.57 -19.28
N ARG A 72 9.22 -5.85 -18.96
CA ARG A 72 9.40 -6.90 -19.96
C ARG A 72 8.11 -7.37 -20.61
N ASN A 73 6.98 -7.19 -19.92
CA ASN A 73 5.69 -7.73 -20.32
C ASN A 73 4.70 -6.66 -20.83
N VAL A 74 5.16 -5.43 -21.04
CA VAL A 74 4.38 -4.45 -21.83
C VAL A 74 4.25 -4.92 -23.27
N ALA A 75 3.13 -4.58 -23.92
CA ALA A 75 2.87 -5.00 -25.30
C ALA A 75 3.90 -4.40 -26.28
N PRO A 76 4.20 -5.09 -27.40
CA PRO A 76 5.04 -4.53 -28.46
C PRO A 76 4.57 -3.14 -28.89
N GLY A 77 5.49 -2.17 -28.98
CA GLY A 77 5.19 -0.79 -29.36
C GLY A 77 4.78 0.13 -28.20
N GLN A 78 4.69 -0.36 -26.97
CA GLN A 78 4.49 0.47 -25.78
C GLN A 78 5.81 0.85 -25.09
N PRO A 79 5.86 2.00 -24.39
CA PRO A 79 7.02 2.36 -23.57
C PRO A 79 7.31 1.28 -22.54
N ARG A 80 8.58 0.88 -22.43
CA ARG A 80 9.06 -0.04 -21.38
C ARG A 80 9.36 0.67 -20.06
N GLU A 81 9.05 1.95 -19.96
CA GLU A 81 9.16 2.70 -18.70
C GLU A 81 7.93 2.41 -17.83
N LEU A 82 8.14 2.46 -16.51
CA LEU A 82 7.02 2.37 -15.59
C LEU A 82 6.19 3.68 -15.68
N PRO A 83 4.85 3.61 -15.67
CA PRO A 83 4.03 4.81 -15.61
C PRO A 83 4.40 5.65 -14.38
N HIS A 84 4.23 6.97 -14.45
CA HIS A 84 4.61 7.91 -13.38
C HIS A 84 4.06 7.56 -11.99
N LEU A 85 2.94 6.83 -11.93
CA LEU A 85 2.28 6.35 -10.73
C LEU A 85 3.08 5.24 -10.00
N PHE A 86 3.87 4.49 -10.75
CA PHE A 86 4.62 3.33 -10.28
C PHE A 86 6.04 3.76 -9.88
N ARG A 87 6.43 3.37 -8.67
CA ARG A 87 7.71 3.74 -8.08
C ARG A 87 8.47 2.50 -7.67
N GLU A 88 9.63 2.32 -8.30
CA GLU A 88 10.55 1.24 -7.94
C GLU A 88 11.22 1.53 -6.59
N LEU A 89 11.26 0.50 -5.75
CA LEU A 89 11.84 0.54 -4.42
C LEU A 89 13.33 0.25 -4.42
N SER A 90 14.05 0.87 -3.48
CA SER A 90 15.45 0.55 -3.20
C SER A 90 15.53 -0.65 -2.26
N PRO A 91 16.37 -1.66 -2.54
CA PRO A 91 16.58 -2.77 -1.64
C PRO A 91 17.42 -2.42 -0.40
N ARG A 92 18.13 -1.28 -0.40
CA ARG A 92 19.13 -0.97 0.62
C ARG A 92 18.80 0.24 1.50
N SER A 93 17.79 1.03 1.13
CA SER A 93 17.49 2.29 1.79
C SER A 93 16.00 2.53 1.86
N CYS A 94 15.59 3.33 2.85
CA CYS A 94 14.23 3.87 2.85
C CYS A 94 14.01 4.68 1.57
N LEU A 95 12.77 4.68 1.09
CA LEU A 95 12.30 5.63 0.09
C LEU A 95 11.24 6.50 0.75
N THR A 96 11.40 7.81 0.70
CA THR A 96 10.43 8.76 1.24
C THR A 96 9.78 9.54 0.12
N GLU A 97 8.44 9.55 0.09
CA GLU A 97 7.65 10.45 -0.75
C GLU A 97 6.85 11.42 0.12
N LEU A 98 6.76 12.66 -0.33
CA LEU A 98 6.05 13.74 0.35
C LEU A 98 4.80 14.10 -0.43
N HIS A 99 3.67 14.18 0.28
CA HIS A 99 2.37 14.50 -0.29
C HIS A 99 1.74 15.68 0.45
N ALA A 100 1.11 16.58 -0.28
CA ALA A 100 0.25 17.61 0.28
C ALA A 100 -1.20 17.09 0.35
N VAL A 101 -1.76 17.00 1.55
CA VAL A 101 -3.10 16.44 1.81
C VAL A 101 -3.83 17.40 2.74
N ALA A 102 -4.96 17.98 2.32
CA ALA A 102 -5.69 19.00 3.10
C ALA A 102 -4.82 20.19 3.57
N GLY A 103 -3.82 20.60 2.78
CA GLY A 103 -2.87 21.65 3.18
C GLY A 103 -1.84 21.23 4.24
N LYS A 104 -1.82 19.95 4.61
CA LYS A 104 -0.83 19.33 5.51
C LYS A 104 0.19 18.52 4.72
N LYS A 105 1.37 18.33 5.31
CA LYS A 105 2.45 17.55 4.72
C LYS A 105 2.45 16.13 5.29
N VAL A 106 2.31 15.15 4.40
CA VAL A 106 2.31 13.72 4.72
C VAL A 106 3.55 13.08 4.12
N ALA A 107 4.34 12.39 4.94
CA ALA A 107 5.44 11.55 4.48
C ALA A 107 4.98 10.10 4.38
N VAL A 108 5.25 9.46 3.25
CA VAL A 108 5.17 8.00 3.08
C VAL A 108 6.59 7.47 3.01
N VAL A 109 6.99 6.73 4.04
CA VAL A 109 8.33 6.14 4.17
C VAL A 109 8.23 4.65 3.90
N HIS A 110 8.70 4.21 2.75
CA HIS A 110 8.83 2.80 2.43
C HIS A 110 10.11 2.24 3.06
N PHE A 111 9.98 1.12 3.78
CA PHE A 111 11.11 0.48 4.44
C PHE A 111 11.99 -0.27 3.42
N PRO A 112 13.29 -0.47 3.70
CA PRO A 112 14.18 -1.21 2.81
C PRO A 112 13.70 -2.64 2.54
N LEU A 113 13.92 -3.14 1.31
CA LEU A 113 13.57 -4.52 0.97
C LEU A 113 14.34 -5.54 1.83
N ILE A 114 13.67 -6.64 2.21
CA ILE A 114 14.31 -7.81 2.81
C ILE A 114 13.83 -9.04 2.08
N ASP A 115 14.69 -10.06 2.00
CA ASP A 115 14.26 -11.36 1.51
C ASP A 115 13.23 -11.96 2.48
N HIS A 116 12.27 -12.72 1.94
CA HIS A 116 11.13 -13.24 2.71
C HIS A 116 11.53 -14.13 3.91
N GLN A 117 12.72 -14.73 3.88
CA GLN A 117 13.24 -15.57 4.97
C GLN A 117 14.22 -14.84 5.89
N SER A 118 14.52 -13.57 5.59
CA SER A 118 15.48 -12.78 6.32
C SER A 118 14.81 -11.94 7.39
N THR A 119 15.60 -11.54 8.38
CA THR A 119 15.23 -10.52 9.36
C THR A 119 15.93 -9.21 9.02
N PRO A 120 15.28 -8.06 9.25
CA PRO A 120 15.95 -6.77 9.08
C PRO A 120 17.07 -6.65 10.13
N SER A 121 18.28 -6.29 9.69
CA SER A 121 19.40 -6.05 10.60
C SER A 121 19.10 -4.87 11.54
N GLU A 122 19.76 -4.81 12.69
CA GLU A 122 19.61 -3.70 13.62
C GLU A 122 19.94 -2.35 12.96
N GLN A 123 21.02 -2.31 12.15
CA GLN A 123 21.38 -1.13 11.36
C GLN A 123 20.26 -0.67 10.42
N MET A 124 19.55 -1.62 9.79
CA MET A 124 18.40 -1.33 8.93
C MET A 124 17.22 -0.78 9.73
N GLN A 125 16.93 -1.37 10.89
CA GLN A 125 15.89 -0.86 11.80
C GLN A 125 16.23 0.54 12.32
N ASP A 126 17.49 0.81 12.65
CA ASP A 126 17.95 2.15 13.06
C ASP A 126 17.86 3.16 11.91
N ALA A 127 18.18 2.75 10.69
CA ALA A 127 18.01 3.60 9.52
C ALA A 127 16.54 3.99 9.32
N VAL A 128 15.62 3.03 9.48
CA VAL A 128 14.17 3.29 9.45
C VAL A 128 13.76 4.24 10.57
N ARG A 129 14.19 4.00 11.82
CA ARG A 129 13.89 4.89 12.96
C ARG A 129 14.38 6.31 12.72
N ARG A 130 15.61 6.47 12.22
CA ARG A 130 16.18 7.79 11.89
C ARG A 130 15.41 8.49 10.78
N GLU A 131 15.07 7.77 9.71
CA GLU A 131 14.29 8.33 8.61
C GLU A 131 12.92 8.81 9.10
N ILE A 132 12.20 7.98 9.85
CA ILE A 132 10.90 8.35 10.43
C ILE A 132 11.01 9.58 11.33
N ALA A 133 12.01 9.63 12.21
CA ALA A 133 12.22 10.77 13.10
C ALA A 133 12.52 12.06 12.32
N ALA A 134 13.35 11.96 11.27
CA ALA A 134 13.65 13.08 10.38
C ALA A 134 12.38 13.57 9.66
N GLN A 135 11.54 12.65 9.17
CA GLN A 135 10.30 13.03 8.50
C GLN A 135 9.28 13.64 9.46
N LYS A 136 9.16 13.11 10.69
CA LYS A 136 8.23 13.65 11.68
C LYS A 136 8.55 15.08 12.08
N ALA A 137 9.83 15.46 12.09
CA ALA A 137 10.23 16.83 12.40
C ALA A 137 9.73 17.87 11.37
N GLN A 138 9.33 17.44 10.18
CA GLN A 138 8.95 18.33 9.07
C GLN A 138 7.61 17.99 8.41
N CYS A 139 6.86 17.03 8.94
CA CYS A 139 5.59 16.55 8.39
C CYS A 139 4.54 16.44 9.49
N ASP A 140 3.28 16.69 9.14
CA ASP A 140 2.15 16.56 10.06
C ASP A 140 1.84 15.07 10.34
N LEU A 141 2.01 14.20 9.33
CA LEU A 141 1.75 12.76 9.39
C LEU A 141 2.88 11.97 8.72
N VAL A 142 3.31 10.88 9.37
CA VAL A 142 4.28 9.93 8.82
C VAL A 142 3.67 8.53 8.75
N ILE A 143 3.58 8.00 7.53
CA ILE A 143 3.10 6.67 7.20
C ILE A 143 4.30 5.79 6.83
N GLY A 144 4.55 4.74 7.60
CA GLY A 144 5.50 3.68 7.23
C GLY A 144 4.83 2.64 6.36
N MET A 145 5.50 2.19 5.30
CA MET A 145 5.11 1.02 4.52
C MET A 145 6.17 -0.07 4.66
N SER A 146 5.76 -1.23 5.16
CA SER A 146 6.65 -2.35 5.49
C SER A 146 6.18 -3.64 4.83
N HIS A 147 7.13 -4.40 4.28
CA HIS A 147 6.94 -5.78 3.82
C HIS A 147 7.70 -6.79 4.70
N TRP A 148 8.18 -6.37 5.88
CA TRP A 148 9.03 -7.19 6.75
C TRP A 148 8.31 -8.35 7.44
N GLY A 149 6.98 -8.42 7.32
CA GLY A 149 6.19 -9.44 7.96
C GLY A 149 5.88 -9.12 9.42
N ARG A 150 4.83 -9.79 9.92
CA ARG A 150 4.18 -9.47 11.20
C ARG A 150 5.16 -9.42 12.37
N GLN A 151 6.02 -10.43 12.45
CA GLN A 151 6.91 -10.60 13.59
C GLN A 151 7.93 -9.47 13.66
N GLN A 152 8.51 -9.09 12.52
CA GLN A 152 9.55 -8.06 12.47
C GLN A 152 8.95 -6.66 12.65
N GLU A 153 7.76 -6.42 12.10
CA GLU A 153 6.98 -5.21 12.33
C GLU A 153 6.61 -5.05 13.81
N PHE A 154 6.14 -6.13 14.45
CA PHE A 154 5.85 -6.15 15.88
C PHE A 154 7.09 -5.83 16.70
N THR A 155 8.21 -6.52 16.46
CA THR A 155 9.48 -6.26 17.16
C THR A 155 9.91 -4.80 17.01
N LEU A 156 9.84 -4.25 15.80
CA LEU A 156 10.17 -2.84 15.53
C LEU A 156 9.29 -1.90 16.37
N LEU A 157 7.97 -2.13 16.39
CA LEU A 157 7.01 -1.32 17.15
C LEU A 157 7.16 -1.48 18.67
N SER A 158 7.46 -2.68 19.17
CA SER A 158 7.71 -2.95 20.59
C SER A 158 8.97 -2.25 21.10
N ASN A 159 9.99 -2.12 20.24
CA ASN A 159 11.21 -1.37 20.56
C ASN A 159 11.02 0.16 20.45
N GLY A 160 9.86 0.60 19.98
CA GLY A 160 9.52 2.01 19.83
C GLY A 160 10.04 2.62 18.52
N VAL A 161 9.14 3.30 17.81
CA VAL A 161 9.47 4.08 16.62
C VAL A 161 8.92 5.50 16.81
N PRO A 162 9.69 6.42 17.42
CA PRO A 162 9.23 7.78 17.65
C PRO A 162 8.85 8.46 16.34
N GLY A 163 7.64 9.04 16.30
CA GLY A 163 7.16 9.80 15.15
C GLY A 163 6.48 8.99 14.04
N LEU A 164 6.40 7.66 14.17
CA LEU A 164 5.61 6.83 13.26
C LEU A 164 4.13 6.91 13.64
N ASP A 165 3.29 7.50 12.80
CA ASP A 165 1.87 7.68 13.09
C ASP A 165 1.03 6.49 12.60
N ILE A 166 1.31 5.97 11.40
CA ILE A 166 0.64 4.82 10.81
C ILE A 166 1.70 3.87 10.25
N LEU A 167 1.57 2.56 10.49
CA LEU A 167 2.34 1.51 9.83
C LEU A 167 1.40 0.65 8.99
N LEU A 168 1.61 0.65 7.67
CA LEU A 168 0.99 -0.27 6.72
C LEU A 168 1.92 -1.47 6.53
N GLY A 169 1.60 -2.58 7.20
CA GLY A 169 2.39 -3.80 7.18
C GLY A 169 1.92 -4.81 6.13
N ALA A 170 2.86 -5.58 5.62
CA ALA A 170 2.68 -6.61 4.59
C ALA A 170 3.69 -7.74 4.79
N GLY A 171 3.84 -8.63 3.81
CA GLY A 171 4.75 -9.77 3.88
C GLY A 171 4.26 -10.90 4.78
N ALA A 172 5.19 -11.73 5.26
CA ALA A 172 4.88 -12.97 5.98
C ALA A 172 4.04 -12.77 7.26
N GLY A 173 3.27 -13.79 7.62
CA GLY A 173 2.44 -13.82 8.83
C GLY A 173 0.97 -13.48 8.57
N THR A 174 0.11 -13.78 9.54
CA THR A 174 -1.34 -13.65 9.36
C THR A 174 -1.78 -12.19 9.24
N PRO A 175 -2.81 -11.90 8.42
CA PRO A 175 -3.55 -10.66 8.62
C PRO A 175 -4.05 -10.63 10.07
N GLY A 176 -4.09 -9.45 10.67
CA GLY A 176 -4.59 -9.24 12.02
C GLY A 176 -5.55 -8.07 12.03
N PRO A 177 -6.33 -7.89 13.11
CA PRO A 177 -7.08 -6.66 13.28
C PRO A 177 -6.12 -5.47 13.24
N ASP A 178 -6.63 -4.31 12.84
CA ASP A 178 -5.88 -3.07 12.96
C ASP A 178 -5.67 -2.77 14.46
N LEU A 179 -4.44 -2.48 14.85
CA LEU A 179 -4.05 -2.37 16.26
C LEU A 179 -3.42 -1.02 16.55
N ILE A 180 -3.74 -0.44 17.70
CA ILE A 180 -2.98 0.66 18.24
C ILE A 180 -1.74 0.10 18.95
N ALA A 181 -0.56 0.40 18.41
CA ALA A 181 0.74 -0.06 18.87
C ALA A 181 1.62 1.10 19.36
N ASN A 182 2.87 0.81 19.72
CA ASN A 182 3.88 1.81 20.09
C ASN A 182 3.37 2.77 21.19
N ASN A 183 2.82 2.19 22.28
CA ASN A 183 2.26 2.92 23.42
C ASN A 183 1.14 3.91 23.07
N GLY A 184 0.31 3.59 22.07
CA GLY A 184 -0.76 4.48 21.64
C GLY A 184 -0.40 5.39 20.47
N LYS A 185 0.85 5.39 19.99
CA LYS A 185 1.33 6.40 19.04
C LYS A 185 1.26 5.98 17.59
N THR A 186 1.05 4.70 17.31
CA THR A 186 1.04 4.17 15.93
C THR A 186 -0.20 3.32 15.69
N LEU A 187 -0.96 3.61 14.64
CA LEU A 187 -1.90 2.64 14.09
C LEU A 187 -1.11 1.65 13.23
N TRP A 188 -1.15 0.36 13.56
CA TRP A 188 -0.57 -0.71 12.75
C TRP A 188 -1.69 -1.48 12.06
N ALA A 189 -1.74 -1.36 10.74
CA ALA A 189 -2.73 -2.00 9.89
C ALA A 189 -2.04 -2.95 8.91
N ARG A 190 -2.61 -4.14 8.68
CA ARG A 190 -2.06 -5.13 7.75
C ARG A 190 -3.14 -5.65 6.82
N SER A 191 -2.96 -5.45 5.52
CA SER A 191 -3.83 -6.06 4.51
C SER A 191 -3.55 -7.56 4.39
N ASN A 192 -4.57 -8.33 4.03
CA ASN A 192 -4.40 -9.74 3.71
C ASN A 192 -3.60 -9.89 2.41
N VAL A 193 -2.79 -10.94 2.32
CA VAL A 193 -2.01 -11.27 1.12
C VAL A 193 -2.94 -11.51 -0.08
N LYS A 194 -2.39 -11.45 -1.30
CA LYS A 194 -3.13 -11.71 -2.56
C LYS A 194 -4.31 -10.77 -2.83
N GLY A 195 -4.34 -9.60 -2.18
CA GLY A 195 -5.34 -8.58 -2.43
C GLY A 195 -6.74 -8.96 -1.95
N TYR A 196 -6.86 -9.86 -0.97
CA TYR A 196 -8.15 -10.26 -0.39
C TYR A 196 -8.81 -9.17 0.43
N THR A 197 -8.08 -8.14 0.86
CA THR A 197 -8.66 -7.00 1.58
C THR A 197 -8.15 -5.68 1.03
N VAL A 198 -8.89 -4.61 1.32
CA VAL A 198 -8.45 -3.22 1.12
C VAL A 198 -8.43 -2.56 2.48
N THR A 199 -7.27 -2.08 2.93
CA THR A 199 -7.17 -1.30 4.17
C THR A 199 -7.67 0.12 3.91
N ILE A 200 -8.68 0.53 4.67
CA ILE A 200 -9.28 1.87 4.65
C ILE A 200 -9.00 2.49 6.02
N ILE A 201 -8.31 3.63 6.02
CA ILE A 201 -8.03 4.39 7.24
C ILE A 201 -8.63 5.78 7.09
N GLN A 202 -9.44 6.18 8.06
CA GLN A 202 -9.99 7.53 8.15
C GLN A 202 -9.35 8.25 9.34
N LEU A 203 -8.66 9.34 9.06
CA LEU A 203 -8.17 10.25 10.09
C LEU A 203 -9.29 11.19 10.51
N LEU A 204 -9.75 11.07 11.75
CA LEU A 204 -10.76 11.98 12.32
C LEU A 204 -10.10 13.20 12.98
N ALA A 205 -8.83 13.06 13.38
CA ALA A 205 -7.98 14.15 13.82
C ALA A 205 -6.53 13.95 13.32
N TRP A 206 -5.79 15.05 13.18
CA TRP A 206 -4.37 14.99 12.85
C TRP A 206 -3.54 14.52 14.06
N PRO A 207 -2.40 13.83 13.83
CA PRO A 207 -1.49 13.49 14.91
C PRO A 207 -1.02 14.76 15.65
N GLY A 208 -0.84 14.67 16.97
CA GLY A 208 -0.45 15.81 17.81
C GLY A 208 -1.61 16.69 18.29
N ALA A 209 -2.82 16.58 17.72
CA ALA A 209 -4.01 17.16 18.32
C ALA A 209 -4.41 16.41 19.62
N GLN A 210 -4.02 15.14 19.72
CA GLN A 210 -4.13 14.29 20.90
C GLN A 210 -2.81 13.52 21.08
N ASP A 211 -2.51 13.12 22.32
CA ASP A 211 -1.26 12.43 22.66
C ASP A 211 -1.17 10.99 22.10
N ARG A 212 -2.32 10.36 21.79
CA ARG A 212 -2.42 8.95 21.41
C ARG A 212 -3.59 8.70 20.46
N TRP A 213 -3.42 7.74 19.56
CA TRP A 213 -4.50 7.16 18.78
C TRP A 213 -5.47 6.34 19.64
N ARG A 214 -6.75 6.43 19.27
CA ARG A 214 -7.87 5.72 19.84
C ARG A 214 -8.86 5.42 18.71
N LEU A 215 -9.08 4.14 18.46
CA LEU A 215 -10.00 3.69 17.41
C LEU A 215 -11.40 4.27 17.65
N GLU A 216 -12.06 4.68 16.58
CA GLU A 216 -13.39 5.30 16.56
C GLU A 216 -13.50 6.69 17.22
N GLU A 217 -12.46 7.16 17.92
CA GLU A 217 -12.41 8.51 18.48
C GLU A 217 -11.66 9.49 17.55
N ASN A 218 -10.41 9.17 17.21
CA ASN A 218 -9.55 10.05 16.42
C ASN A 218 -8.99 9.41 15.14
N ILE A 219 -9.17 8.10 14.99
CA ILE A 219 -8.82 7.32 13.81
C ILE A 219 -9.77 6.14 13.66
N ARG A 220 -10.18 5.83 12.42
CA ARG A 220 -10.89 4.59 12.08
C ARG A 220 -10.07 3.78 11.12
N ALA A 221 -10.12 2.47 11.26
CA ALA A 221 -9.44 1.55 10.37
C ALA A 221 -10.35 0.35 10.10
N ALA A 222 -10.41 -0.07 8.84
CA ALA A 222 -11.15 -1.25 8.42
C ALA A 222 -10.41 -1.94 7.28
N ALA A 223 -10.49 -3.27 7.24
CA ALA A 223 -9.97 -4.08 6.14
C ALA A 223 -11.07 -4.99 5.58
N PRO A 224 -12.10 -4.43 4.88
CA PRO A 224 -13.14 -5.23 4.25
C PRO A 224 -12.55 -6.31 3.34
N VAL A 225 -13.08 -7.52 3.47
CA VAL A 225 -12.73 -8.66 2.63
C VAL A 225 -13.44 -8.53 1.28
N LEU A 226 -12.71 -8.80 0.20
CA LEU A 226 -13.21 -8.81 -1.17
C LEU A 226 -13.92 -10.13 -1.49
N GLU A 227 -14.97 -10.44 -0.72
CA GLU A 227 -15.77 -11.65 -0.87
C GLU A 227 -16.60 -11.65 -2.17
N GLU A 228 -17.15 -12.81 -2.52
CA GLU A 228 -17.94 -13.00 -3.75
C GLU A 228 -19.18 -12.11 -3.84
N HIS A 229 -19.76 -11.73 -2.69
CA HIS A 229 -20.94 -10.88 -2.64
C HIS A 229 -20.66 -9.41 -3.01
N VAL A 230 -19.39 -8.99 -3.03
CA VAL A 230 -19.01 -7.67 -3.53
C VAL A 230 -19.06 -7.71 -5.05
N ALA A 231 -19.96 -6.91 -5.65
CA ALA A 231 -20.09 -6.81 -7.10
C ALA A 231 -18.78 -6.32 -7.74
N ASP A 232 -18.46 -6.84 -8.92
CA ASP A 232 -17.35 -6.36 -9.73
C ASP A 232 -17.66 -4.98 -10.33
N ASP A 233 -16.71 -4.05 -10.26
CA ASP A 233 -16.77 -2.84 -11.08
C ASP A 233 -16.69 -3.22 -12.58
N PRO A 234 -17.70 -2.87 -13.40
CA PRO A 234 -17.77 -3.32 -14.78
C PRO A 234 -16.65 -2.73 -15.66
N THR A 235 -16.24 -1.49 -15.38
CA THR A 235 -15.17 -0.80 -16.12
C THR A 235 -13.85 -1.49 -15.90
N ILE A 236 -13.53 -1.79 -14.63
CA ILE A 236 -12.29 -2.49 -14.29
C ILE A 236 -12.33 -3.94 -14.76
N LYS A 237 -13.48 -4.63 -14.66
CA LYS A 237 -13.63 -6.01 -15.13
C LYS A 237 -13.35 -6.14 -16.63
N ALA A 238 -13.85 -5.20 -17.44
CA ALA A 238 -13.66 -5.20 -18.89
C ALA A 238 -12.18 -5.12 -19.31
N LEU A 239 -11.30 -4.55 -18.49
CA LEU A 239 -9.85 -4.51 -18.77
C LEU A 239 -9.19 -5.89 -18.74
N PHE A 240 -9.69 -6.80 -17.90
CA PHE A 240 -9.13 -8.14 -17.72
C PHE A 240 -9.94 -9.22 -18.45
N HIS A 241 -11.19 -8.93 -18.82
CA HIS A 241 -12.08 -9.80 -19.57
C HIS A 241 -12.76 -9.00 -20.68
N PRO A 242 -12.02 -8.55 -21.70
CA PRO A 242 -12.64 -7.87 -22.83
C PRO A 242 -13.65 -8.83 -23.46
N GLN A 243 -14.92 -8.43 -23.54
CA GLN A 243 -15.90 -9.22 -24.27
C GLN A 243 -15.43 -9.30 -25.72
N SER A 244 -15.31 -10.53 -26.24
CA SER A 244 -15.11 -10.77 -27.66
C SER A 244 -16.27 -10.09 -28.39
N THR A 245 -15.99 -9.02 -29.12
CA THR A 245 -16.95 -8.45 -30.06
C THR A 245 -17.29 -9.58 -31.03
N PRO A 246 -18.57 -9.97 -31.21
CA PRO A 246 -18.91 -10.92 -32.25
C PRO A 246 -18.46 -10.31 -33.58
N ALA A 247 -17.60 -11.04 -34.30
CA ALA A 247 -17.18 -10.67 -35.64
C ALA A 247 -18.45 -10.45 -36.48
N SER A 248 -18.59 -9.23 -36.98
CA SER A 248 -19.64 -8.85 -37.94
C SER A 248 -19.26 -9.33 -39.32
#